data_AF-A0A9D8NSG2-F1
#
_entry.id   AF-A0A9D8NSG2-F1
#
_cell.length_a   1.000
_cell.length_b   1.000
_cell.length_c   1.000
_cell.angle_alpha   90.00
_cell.angle_beta   90.00
_cell.angle_gamma   90.00
#
_symmetry.space_group_name_H-M   'P 1'
#
loop_
_entity.id
_entity.type
_entity.pdbx_description
1 polymer ?
#
loop_
_entity_poly.entity_id
_entity_poly.type
_entity_poly.pdbx_seq_one_letter_code
_entity_poly.pdbx_strand_id
1 'polypeptide(L)'
;MPRVANPIIMVSLALSAALVSVWAMGTPVSAEPAPALGQAELEVLKQHCFRCHSAAKAEGGVRLDDLPLSISTVGVADRWQKILNQLNSGAIPPEGAKSVAAAAKADFLDALSTRMAAAHRFLSDSGGQSVIRRLNRREYLNTIRDLLGVDISTRELPADGGAGTFDTVGSSLFMSADQIEQYQALGRQALDEHFARFAPSRASRRMRLEAEDRNARIAQSLKDRIDARDRYLKWTAGVDAAALKPENAETVTRIKEGKKDDTALYFHWQKIPGAPAPKDFGFVDAIHADEQG
;
A
#
# COMPACT_ATOMS: atom_id res chain seq x y z
N MET A 1 49.12 78.30 1.05
CA MET A 1 48.58 78.06 2.41
C MET A 1 48.62 76.55 2.69
N PRO A 2 48.87 76.16 3.94
CA PRO A 2 49.76 75.06 4.35
C PRO A 2 48.96 73.77 4.70
N ARG A 3 49.45 72.59 5.10
CA ARG A 3 50.70 72.03 5.66
C ARG A 3 50.83 70.57 5.17
N VAL A 4 52.01 70.01 4.81
CA VAL A 4 53.01 69.29 5.66
C VAL A 4 52.35 68.33 6.68
N ALA A 5 52.62 67.02 6.80
CA ALA A 5 53.85 66.22 6.76
C ALA A 5 53.52 64.74 6.38
N ASN A 6 54.28 63.94 5.63
CA ASN A 6 55.67 63.44 5.76
C ASN A 6 55.96 62.64 7.07
N PRO A 7 56.91 61.68 7.13
CA PRO A 7 57.13 60.51 6.25
C PRO A 7 57.75 59.27 7.00
N ILE A 8 58.09 58.22 6.23
CA ILE A 8 59.20 57.22 6.40
C ILE A 8 59.12 56.12 7.50
N ILE A 9 59.73 54.97 7.12
CA ILE A 9 60.45 53.94 7.92
C ILE A 9 59.55 52.82 8.45
N MET A 10 59.83 51.52 8.40
CA MET A 10 60.82 50.58 7.82
C MET A 10 60.38 49.20 8.38
N VAL A 11 61.09 48.12 8.00
CA VAL A 11 61.30 46.86 8.78
C VAL A 11 60.20 45.80 8.55
N SER A 12 60.38 44.84 7.65
CA SER A 12 61.25 43.64 7.71
C SER A 12 60.78 42.54 8.67
N LEU A 13 60.51 41.37 8.06
CA LEU A 13 60.80 40.00 8.50
C LEU A 13 60.06 39.32 9.67
N ALA A 14 59.42 38.20 9.30
CA ALA A 14 59.53 36.86 9.89
C ALA A 14 58.52 36.38 10.97
N LEU A 15 58.25 35.05 10.89
CA LEU A 15 57.72 34.14 11.92
C LEU A 15 56.20 34.27 12.23
N SER A 16 55.36 33.23 12.33
CA SER A 16 55.55 31.78 12.49
C SER A 16 54.27 31.06 12.08
N ALA A 17 54.41 29.90 11.45
CA ALA A 17 53.39 28.85 11.47
C ALA A 17 53.28 28.25 12.88
N ALA A 18 52.11 27.68 13.18
CA ALA A 18 51.74 26.81 14.31
C ALA A 18 50.88 27.46 15.42
N LEU A 19 49.63 27.00 15.51
CA LEU A 19 48.90 26.55 16.72
C LEU A 19 47.39 26.69 16.55
N VAL A 20 46.77 25.68 15.95
CA VAL A 20 45.39 25.30 16.30
C VAL A 20 45.41 23.79 16.53
N SER A 21 45.82 23.40 17.73
CA SER A 21 45.62 22.05 18.26
C SER A 21 44.93 22.20 19.61
N VAL A 22 43.67 22.62 19.56
CA VAL A 22 42.73 22.41 20.67
C VAL A 22 42.21 20.99 20.48
N TRP A 23 42.95 20.01 20.99
CA TRP A 23 42.41 18.68 21.19
C TRP A 23 41.35 18.79 22.29
N ALA A 24 40.10 18.61 21.88
CA ALA A 24 38.98 18.47 22.78
C ALA A 24 39.22 17.29 23.72
N MET A 25 39.58 17.59 24.97
CA MET A 25 39.42 16.63 26.06
C MET A 25 37.92 16.49 26.31
N GLY A 26 37.28 15.59 25.56
CA GLY A 26 35.95 15.11 25.92
C GLY A 26 36.05 14.35 27.24
N THR A 27 35.33 14.82 28.26
CA THR A 27 35.14 14.04 29.48
C THR A 27 34.41 12.74 29.10
N PRO A 28 34.90 11.55 29.50
CA PRO A 28 34.12 10.35 29.33
C PRO A 28 32.84 10.48 30.15
N VAL A 29 31.69 10.38 29.49
CA VAL A 29 30.42 10.11 30.18
C VAL A 29 30.59 8.78 30.88
N SER A 30 30.77 8.81 32.20
CA SER A 30 30.65 7.60 33.03
C SER A 30 29.20 7.17 32.99
N ALA A 31 28.96 5.95 32.52
CA ALA A 31 27.65 5.30 32.67
C ALA A 31 27.31 5.24 34.15
N GLU A 32 26.13 5.76 34.51
CA GLU A 32 25.65 5.73 35.89
C GLU A 32 25.44 4.26 36.32
N PRO A 33 25.94 3.83 37.49
CA PRO A 33 25.84 2.44 37.90
C PRO A 33 24.38 2.02 38.08
N ALA A 34 24.07 0.78 37.70
CA ALA A 34 22.72 0.25 37.82
C ALA A 34 22.22 0.36 39.27
N PRO A 35 20.95 0.76 39.48
CA PRO A 35 20.40 0.92 40.81
C PRO A 35 20.39 -0.43 41.53
N ALA A 36 20.79 -0.42 42.79
CA ALA A 36 20.92 -1.62 43.61
C ALA A 36 20.40 -1.40 45.02
N LEU A 37 19.86 -2.46 45.61
CA LEU A 37 19.59 -2.52 47.04
C LEU A 37 20.91 -2.62 47.82
N GLY A 38 20.92 -2.08 49.04
CA GLY A 38 22.10 -2.04 49.90
C GLY A 38 22.20 -3.26 50.83
N GLN A 39 23.19 -3.19 51.72
CA GLN A 39 23.47 -4.24 52.69
C GLN A 39 22.37 -4.36 53.76
N ALA A 40 21.72 -3.24 54.12
CA ALA A 40 20.64 -3.23 55.10
C ALA A 40 19.43 -4.01 54.61
N GLU A 41 19.04 -3.81 53.34
CA GLU A 41 17.93 -4.51 52.71
C GLU A 41 18.23 -6.01 52.55
N LEU A 42 19.48 -6.38 52.21
CA LEU A 42 19.91 -7.77 52.17
C LEU A 42 19.78 -8.46 53.53
N GLU A 43 20.10 -7.76 54.61
CA GLU A 43 20.01 -8.32 55.95
C GLU A 43 18.56 -8.58 56.36
N VAL A 44 17.64 -7.68 56.00
CA VAL A 44 16.19 -7.90 56.19
C VAL A 44 15.72 -9.16 55.46
N LEU A 45 16.17 -9.35 54.21
CA LEU A 45 15.82 -10.54 53.42
C LEU A 45 16.35 -11.84 54.03
N LYS A 46 17.59 -11.83 54.56
CA LYS A 46 18.19 -12.98 55.23
C LYS A 46 17.42 -13.35 56.50
N GLN A 47 17.06 -12.36 57.32
CA GLN A 47 16.42 -12.58 58.61
C GLN A 47 14.96 -13.02 58.47
N HIS A 48 14.24 -12.51 57.47
CA HIS A 48 12.79 -12.66 57.39
C HIS A 48 12.28 -13.43 56.18
N CYS A 49 13.03 -13.51 55.08
CA CYS A 49 12.53 -14.07 53.82
C CYS A 49 13.21 -15.39 53.43
N PHE A 50 14.52 -15.52 53.62
CA PHE A 50 15.29 -16.68 53.13
C PHE A 50 14.95 -18.01 53.83
N ARG A 51 14.33 -17.96 55.01
CA ARG A 51 13.80 -19.16 55.68
C ARG A 51 12.76 -19.90 54.84
N CYS A 52 11.99 -19.16 54.02
CA CYS A 52 10.92 -19.71 53.18
C CYS A 52 11.18 -19.59 51.67
N HIS A 53 12.08 -18.70 51.25
CA HIS A 53 12.40 -18.43 49.84
C HIS A 53 13.91 -18.52 49.54
N SER A 54 14.49 -19.69 49.80
CA SER A 54 15.88 -20.03 49.50
C SER A 54 16.00 -21.29 48.64
N ALA A 55 17.22 -21.68 48.27
CA ALA A 55 17.47 -22.97 47.63
C ALA A 55 16.94 -24.19 48.43
N ALA A 56 16.93 -24.12 49.76
CA ALA A 56 16.45 -25.21 50.61
C ALA A 56 14.91 -25.29 50.69
N LYS A 57 14.23 -24.15 50.55
CA LYS A 57 12.77 -24.06 50.60
C LYS A 57 12.31 -22.92 49.71
N ALA A 58 11.52 -23.24 48.67
CA ALA A 58 11.01 -22.28 47.69
C ALA A 58 9.47 -22.21 47.77
N GLU A 59 8.95 -21.66 48.86
CA GLU A 59 7.50 -21.47 49.03
C GLU A 59 6.94 -20.65 47.86
N GLY A 60 5.82 -21.12 47.28
CA GLY A 60 5.22 -20.51 46.09
C GLY A 60 6.07 -20.59 44.82
N GLY A 61 7.12 -21.42 44.78
CA GLY A 61 8.04 -21.51 43.65
C GLY A 61 8.97 -20.30 43.52
N VAL A 62 9.08 -19.48 44.57
CA VAL A 62 9.89 -18.26 44.56
C VAL A 62 11.19 -18.47 45.34
N ARG A 63 12.31 -18.16 44.69
CA ARG A 63 13.63 -18.05 45.31
C ARG A 63 14.08 -16.60 45.32
N LEU A 64 14.60 -16.16 46.46
CA LEU A 64 15.14 -14.81 46.65
C LEU A 64 16.65 -14.81 46.85
N ASP A 65 17.23 -15.96 47.16
CA ASP A 65 18.67 -16.13 47.36
C ASP A 65 19.48 -16.02 46.06
N ASP A 66 18.83 -16.23 44.91
CA ASP A 66 19.41 -16.06 43.57
C ASP A 66 18.96 -14.76 42.87
N LEU A 67 18.21 -13.91 43.56
CA LEU A 67 17.74 -12.64 43.02
C LEU A 67 18.84 -11.58 43.17
N PRO A 68 19.39 -11.03 42.06
CA PRO A 68 20.41 -9.99 42.16
C PRO A 68 19.86 -8.74 42.84
N LEU A 69 20.65 -8.14 43.75
CA LEU A 69 20.32 -6.85 44.37
C LEU A 69 20.44 -5.68 43.39
N SER A 70 21.27 -5.82 42.35
CA SER A 70 21.37 -4.86 41.25
C SER A 70 20.26 -5.09 40.24
N ILE A 71 19.46 -4.05 40.02
CA ILE A 71 18.29 -4.06 39.13
C ILE A 71 18.72 -3.53 37.76
N SER A 72 19.50 -4.34 37.06
CA SER A 72 20.13 -3.96 35.78
C SER A 72 19.39 -4.45 34.53
N THR A 73 18.37 -5.30 34.69
CA THR A 73 17.60 -5.87 33.57
C THR A 73 16.11 -5.87 33.86
N VAL A 74 15.29 -5.91 32.81
CA VAL A 74 13.82 -6.00 32.91
C VAL A 74 13.38 -7.25 33.68
N GLY A 75 14.05 -8.39 33.48
CA GLY A 75 13.72 -9.63 34.18
C GLY A 75 13.98 -9.56 35.70
N VAL A 76 15.05 -8.87 36.11
CA VAL A 76 15.33 -8.64 37.55
C VAL A 76 14.34 -7.64 38.14
N ALA A 77 14.01 -6.57 37.40
CA ALA A 77 13.01 -5.58 37.83
C ALA A 77 11.62 -6.20 38.03
N ASP A 78 11.17 -7.07 37.13
CA ASP A 78 9.87 -7.77 37.26
C ASP A 78 9.81 -8.62 38.53
N ARG A 79 10.89 -9.36 38.85
CA ARG A 79 10.95 -10.16 40.07
C ARG A 79 10.86 -9.29 41.33
N TRP A 80 11.58 -8.16 41.38
CA TRP A 80 11.49 -7.21 42.49
C TRP A 80 10.12 -6.53 42.61
N GLN A 81 9.48 -6.20 41.48
CA GLN A 81 8.13 -5.63 41.48
C GLN A 81 7.11 -6.61 42.06
N LYS A 82 7.21 -7.90 41.74
CA LYS A 82 6.34 -8.94 42.32
C LYS A 82 6.49 -9.03 43.84
N ILE A 83 7.72 -8.93 44.36
CA ILE A 83 7.99 -8.92 45.80
C ILE A 83 7.37 -7.68 46.45
N LEU A 84 7.58 -6.50 45.87
CA LEU A 84 7.00 -5.24 46.35
C LEU A 84 5.46 -5.35 46.44
N ASN A 85 4.82 -5.93 45.42
CA ASN A 85 3.37 -6.14 45.40
C ASN A 85 2.91 -7.09 46.51
N GLN A 86 3.62 -8.21 46.73
CA GLN A 86 3.29 -9.17 47.78
C GLN A 86 3.43 -8.55 49.18
N LEU A 87 4.49 -7.78 49.43
CA LEU A 87 4.70 -7.10 50.71
C LEU A 87 3.63 -6.03 50.98
N ASN A 88 3.21 -5.29 49.95
CA ASN A 88 2.14 -4.30 50.03
C ASN A 88 0.76 -4.94 50.24
N SER A 89 0.49 -6.10 49.64
CA SER A 89 -0.78 -6.81 49.82
C SER A 89 -0.97 -7.41 51.22
N GLY A 90 0.10 -7.54 52.00
CA GLY A 90 0.06 -8.19 53.31
C GLY A 90 -0.07 -9.72 53.25
N ALA A 91 -0.05 -10.33 52.06
CA ALA A 91 -0.13 -11.79 51.87
C ALA A 91 1.09 -12.55 52.42
N ILE A 92 2.18 -11.84 52.74
CA ILE A 92 3.38 -12.36 53.39
C ILE A 92 3.58 -11.61 54.72
N PRO A 93 3.88 -12.30 55.85
CA PRO A 93 4.18 -13.74 55.95
C PRO A 93 2.95 -14.62 56.24
N PRO A 94 3.03 -15.94 55.98
CA PRO A 94 1.95 -16.89 56.29
C PRO A 94 1.60 -16.89 57.77
N GLU A 95 0.36 -17.29 58.09
CA GLU A 95 -0.13 -17.33 59.47
C GLU A 95 0.82 -18.11 60.39
N GLY A 96 1.25 -17.48 61.48
CA GLY A 96 2.17 -18.09 62.47
C GLY A 96 3.66 -17.84 62.22
N ALA A 97 4.07 -17.23 61.10
CA ALA A 97 5.46 -16.81 60.90
C ALA A 97 5.75 -15.43 61.52
N LYS A 98 6.98 -15.23 62.02
CA LYS A 98 7.42 -13.95 62.60
C LYS A 98 7.39 -12.86 61.52
N SER A 99 6.52 -11.88 61.72
CA SER A 99 6.44 -10.69 60.87
C SER A 99 7.62 -9.75 61.10
N VAL A 100 7.96 -8.98 60.06
CA VAL A 100 8.88 -7.84 60.16
C VAL A 100 8.22 -6.78 61.02
N ALA A 101 8.99 -6.13 61.90
CA ALA A 101 8.49 -4.98 62.67
C ALA A 101 7.93 -3.91 61.71
N ALA A 102 6.82 -3.26 62.08
CA ALA A 102 6.13 -2.33 61.18
C ALA A 102 7.03 -1.21 60.63
N ALA A 103 7.92 -0.67 61.47
CA ALA A 103 8.89 0.34 61.06
C ALA A 103 9.90 -0.21 60.03
N ALA A 104 10.55 -1.34 60.32
CA ALA A 104 11.51 -1.96 59.41
C ALA A 104 10.88 -2.40 58.08
N LYS A 105 9.59 -2.79 58.09
CA LYS A 105 8.83 -3.07 56.87
C LYS A 105 8.62 -1.80 56.04
N ALA A 106 8.23 -0.69 56.68
CA ALA A 106 8.03 0.58 55.99
C ALA A 106 9.33 1.10 55.37
N ASP A 107 10.44 1.05 56.12
CA ASP A 107 11.76 1.47 55.64
C ASP A 107 12.22 0.64 54.44
N PHE A 108 12.03 -0.69 54.50
CA PHE A 108 12.35 -1.59 53.38
C PHE A 108 11.50 -1.30 52.14
N LEU A 109 10.19 -1.06 52.32
CA LEU A 109 9.27 -0.75 51.22
C LEU A 109 9.62 0.58 50.56
N ASP A 110 9.99 1.59 51.34
CA ASP A 110 10.41 2.90 50.83
C ASP A 110 11.72 2.81 50.03
N ALA A 111 12.72 2.12 50.59
CA ALA A 111 13.99 1.87 49.92
C ALA A 111 13.79 1.09 48.61
N LEU A 112 13.02 0.01 48.64
CA LEU A 112 12.73 -0.80 47.45
C LEU A 112 11.97 0.01 46.40
N SER A 113 10.97 0.80 46.79
CA SER A 113 10.19 1.63 45.86
C SER A 113 11.07 2.69 45.19
N THR A 114 11.98 3.32 45.95
CA THR A 114 12.93 4.30 45.42
C THR A 114 13.91 3.65 44.43
N ARG A 115 14.44 2.45 44.74
CA ARG A 115 15.31 1.70 43.83
C ARG A 115 14.58 1.24 42.58
N MET A 116 13.32 0.84 42.69
CA MET A 116 12.47 0.50 41.55
C MET A 116 12.23 1.72 40.65
N ALA A 117 11.96 2.90 41.21
CA ALA A 117 11.82 4.13 40.43
C ALA A 117 13.12 4.50 39.70
N ALA A 118 14.28 4.35 40.35
CA ALA A 118 15.58 4.53 39.71
C ALA A 118 15.84 3.48 38.62
N ALA A 119 15.45 2.22 38.86
CA ALA A 119 15.57 1.14 37.88
C ALA A 119 14.70 1.39 36.66
N HIS A 120 13.49 1.89 36.84
CA HIS A 120 12.64 2.30 35.73
C HIS A 120 13.31 3.37 34.88
N ARG A 121 13.91 4.40 35.47
CA ARG A 121 14.65 5.44 34.72
C ARG A 121 15.87 4.87 34.01
N PHE A 122 16.70 4.10 34.72
CA PHE A 122 17.89 3.44 34.19
C PHE A 122 17.55 2.51 33.00
N LEU A 123 16.42 1.82 33.07
CA LEU A 123 15.90 0.96 32.02
C LEU A 123 15.03 1.69 30.99
N SER A 124 14.85 3.01 31.06
CA SER A 124 14.00 3.76 30.09
C SER A 124 14.80 4.48 29.01
N ASP A 125 16.09 4.77 29.23
CA ASP A 125 16.92 5.50 28.24
C ASP A 125 17.30 4.65 27.01
N SER A 126 16.97 3.36 27.03
CA SER A 126 16.52 2.56 25.85
C SER A 126 16.15 1.11 26.21
N GLY A 127 16.33 0.68 27.47
CA GLY A 127 15.60 -0.44 28.07
C GLY A 127 15.66 -1.82 27.41
N GLY A 128 16.51 -2.03 26.40
CA GLY A 128 16.48 -3.25 25.59
C GLY A 128 15.16 -3.47 24.84
N GLN A 129 14.27 -2.48 24.76
CA GLN A 129 13.05 -2.53 23.96
C GLN A 129 13.19 -1.61 22.75
N SER A 130 12.82 -2.13 21.57
CA SER A 130 12.71 -1.32 20.36
C SER A 130 11.62 -0.27 20.56
N VAL A 131 12.01 0.97 20.87
CA VAL A 131 11.11 2.12 20.82
C VAL A 131 10.55 2.21 19.40
N ILE A 132 9.22 2.21 19.27
CA ILE A 132 8.56 2.47 18.00
C ILE A 132 8.91 3.91 17.61
N ARG A 133 9.86 4.02 16.68
CA ARG A 133 10.28 5.29 16.11
C ARG A 133 9.57 5.54 14.80
N ARG A 134 9.32 6.80 14.48
CA ARG A 134 8.97 7.17 13.10
C ARG A 134 10.17 6.95 12.17
N LEU A 135 9.89 6.80 10.88
CA LEU A 135 10.93 6.94 9.87
C LEU A 135 11.43 8.39 9.89
N ASN A 136 12.73 8.60 9.75
CA ASN A 136 13.26 9.94 9.56
C ASN A 136 12.93 10.43 8.14
N ARG A 137 13.09 11.73 7.86
CA ARG A 137 12.74 12.35 6.56
C ARG A 137 13.40 11.64 5.38
N ARG A 138 14.66 11.23 5.54
CA ARG A 138 15.46 10.54 4.52
C ARG A 138 14.96 9.12 4.30
N GLU A 139 14.70 8.38 5.38
CA GLU A 139 14.15 7.02 5.33
C GLU A 139 12.77 7.00 4.68
N TYR A 140 11.90 7.95 5.05
CA TYR A 140 10.57 8.07 4.46
C TYR A 140 10.65 8.37 2.96
N LEU A 141 11.49 9.32 2.56
CA LEU A 141 11.72 9.65 1.15
C LEU A 141 12.15 8.43 0.33
N ASN A 142 13.16 7.70 0.83
CA ASN A 142 13.66 6.51 0.14
C ASN A 142 12.60 5.40 0.08
N THR A 143 11.83 5.21 1.15
CA THR A 143 10.75 4.21 1.18
C THR A 143 9.67 4.52 0.13
N ILE A 144 9.24 5.79 0.00
CA ILE A 144 8.27 6.20 -1.01
C ILE A 144 8.83 5.99 -2.42
N ARG A 145 10.11 6.34 -2.64
CA ARG A 145 10.79 6.11 -3.92
C ARG A 145 10.85 4.62 -4.26
N ASP A 146 11.16 3.76 -3.30
CA ASP A 146 11.31 2.31 -3.53
C ASP A 146 9.95 1.64 -3.76
N LEU A 147 8.90 2.05 -3.04
CA LEU A 147 7.57 1.45 -3.16
C LEU A 147 6.79 1.95 -4.38
N LEU A 148 6.86 3.26 -4.67
CA LEU A 148 6.00 3.89 -5.67
C LEU A 148 6.78 4.42 -6.89
N GLY A 149 8.11 4.48 -6.83
CA GLY A 149 8.95 5.02 -7.90
C GLY A 149 8.89 6.54 -8.02
N VAL A 150 8.27 7.25 -7.06
CA VAL A 150 8.05 8.71 -7.11
C VAL A 150 9.01 9.47 -6.20
N ASP A 151 9.27 10.73 -6.54
CA ASP A 151 10.10 11.62 -5.74
C ASP A 151 9.23 12.75 -5.19
N ILE A 152 9.17 12.88 -3.86
CA ILE A 152 8.34 13.86 -3.16
C ILE A 152 9.19 14.69 -2.19
N SER A 153 8.77 15.91 -1.88
CA SER A 153 9.48 16.75 -0.91
C SER A 153 9.06 16.40 0.52
N THR A 154 10.00 15.99 1.37
CA THR A 154 9.77 15.71 2.80
C THR A 154 10.11 16.88 3.72
N ARG A 155 10.34 18.07 3.17
CA ARG A 155 10.74 19.28 3.94
C ARG A 155 9.71 19.73 4.97
N GLU A 156 8.45 19.41 4.76
CA GLU A 156 7.33 19.76 5.63
C GLU A 156 7.28 18.93 6.92
N LEU A 157 7.82 17.70 6.88
CA LEU A 157 7.93 16.87 8.08
C LEU A 157 8.86 17.54 9.10
N PRO A 158 8.72 17.32 10.42
CA PRO A 158 9.62 17.93 11.41
C PRO A 158 11.07 17.45 11.26
N ALA A 159 12.02 18.26 11.74
CA ALA A 159 13.43 17.90 11.67
C ALA A 159 13.69 16.65 12.52
N ASP A 160 14.57 15.78 12.05
CA ASP A 160 14.92 14.52 12.72
C ASP A 160 16.00 14.72 13.81
N GLY A 161 16.36 15.98 14.07
CA GLY A 161 17.37 16.35 15.06
C GLY A 161 16.83 16.28 16.48
N GLY A 162 17.49 15.48 17.31
CA GLY A 162 17.32 15.45 18.77
C GLY A 162 18.63 15.03 19.44
N ALA A 163 18.60 14.79 20.75
CA ALA A 163 19.78 14.54 21.59
C ALA A 163 20.65 13.38 21.04
N GLY A 164 21.69 13.70 20.26
CA GLY A 164 22.60 12.74 19.66
C GLY A 164 23.30 13.26 18.39
N THR A 165 24.19 12.45 17.84
CA THR A 165 24.98 12.77 16.63
C THR A 165 24.32 12.26 15.34
N PHE A 166 23.37 11.33 15.45
CA PHE A 166 22.71 10.67 14.31
C PHE A 166 21.23 11.00 14.23
N ASP A 167 20.68 11.02 13.01
CA ASP A 167 19.26 11.24 12.68
C ASP A 167 18.41 9.97 12.79
N THR A 168 18.96 8.89 13.34
CA THR A 168 18.30 7.58 13.52
C THR A 168 18.07 7.23 14.99
N VAL A 169 18.32 8.18 15.91
CA VAL A 169 18.17 7.96 17.36
C VAL A 169 16.69 7.78 17.69
N GLY A 170 16.29 6.57 18.08
CA GLY A 170 14.88 6.21 18.28
C GLY A 170 14.19 7.01 19.39
N SER A 171 14.91 7.40 20.43
CA SER A 171 14.38 8.20 21.54
C SER A 171 14.02 9.64 21.14
N SER A 172 14.60 10.17 20.06
CA SER A 172 14.25 11.49 19.52
C SER A 172 13.24 11.46 18.37
N LEU A 173 12.90 10.28 17.87
CA LEU A 173 12.01 10.08 16.73
C LEU A 173 10.62 9.61 17.17
N PHE A 174 10.01 10.38 18.06
CA PHE A 174 8.62 10.18 18.46
C PHE A 174 7.64 10.66 17.37
N MET A 175 6.42 10.12 17.40
CA MET A 175 5.33 10.45 16.48
C MET A 175 4.21 11.16 17.23
N SER A 176 3.87 12.39 16.84
CA SER A 176 2.67 13.12 17.29
C SER A 176 1.49 12.87 16.35
N ALA A 177 0.27 13.19 16.80
CA ALA A 177 -0.93 13.10 15.96
C ALA A 177 -0.81 13.95 14.67
N ASP A 178 -0.32 15.18 14.80
CA ASP A 178 -0.04 16.09 13.67
C ASP A 178 0.98 15.49 12.69
N GLN A 179 2.04 14.85 13.19
CA GLN A 179 2.99 14.16 12.33
C GLN A 179 2.34 12.99 11.57
N ILE A 180 1.43 12.22 12.17
CA ILE A 180 0.71 11.17 11.45
C ILE A 180 -0.07 11.77 10.26
N GLU A 181 -0.74 12.89 10.47
CA GLU A 181 -1.49 13.58 9.42
C GLU A 181 -0.56 14.05 8.29
N GLN A 182 0.60 14.62 8.62
CA GLN A 182 1.59 15.05 7.62
C GLN A 182 2.15 13.88 6.80
N TYR A 183 2.49 12.76 7.46
CA TYR A 183 2.96 11.56 6.75
C TYR A 183 1.86 11.01 5.84
N GLN A 184 0.61 10.98 6.31
CA GLN A 184 -0.52 10.54 5.50
C GLN A 184 -0.74 11.47 4.30
N ALA A 185 -0.66 12.79 4.49
CA ALA A 185 -0.80 13.77 3.42
C ALA A 185 0.27 13.59 2.33
N LEU A 186 1.54 13.43 2.73
CA LEU A 186 2.62 13.12 1.81
C LEU A 186 2.43 11.77 1.12
N GLY A 187 1.91 10.77 1.83
CA GLY A 187 1.57 9.47 1.26
C GLY A 187 0.49 9.57 0.18
N ARG A 188 -0.54 10.39 0.39
CA ARG A 188 -1.58 10.67 -0.62
C ARG A 188 -0.99 11.38 -1.83
N GLN A 189 -0.17 12.40 -1.61
CA GLN A 189 0.52 13.10 -2.69
C GLN A 189 1.38 12.14 -3.53
N ALA A 190 2.09 11.22 -2.89
CA ALA A 190 2.90 10.22 -3.57
C ALA A 190 2.05 9.24 -4.41
N LEU A 191 0.89 8.84 -3.90
CA LEU A 191 -0.06 8.00 -4.63
C LEU A 191 -0.65 8.73 -5.84
N ASP A 192 -1.04 10.00 -5.68
CA ASP A 192 -1.57 10.80 -6.78
C ASP A 192 -0.54 10.96 -7.90
N GLU A 193 0.71 11.27 -7.56
CA GLU A 193 1.82 11.33 -8.51
C GLU A 193 2.08 9.98 -9.19
N HIS A 194 2.05 8.87 -8.43
CA HIS A 194 2.21 7.53 -8.98
C HIS A 194 1.11 7.23 -10.00
N PHE A 195 -0.16 7.39 -9.62
CA PHE A 195 -1.28 7.13 -10.52
C PHE A 195 -1.31 8.08 -11.71
N ALA A 196 -0.89 9.34 -11.57
CA ALA A 196 -0.77 10.27 -12.69
C ALA A 196 0.21 9.76 -13.76
N ARG A 197 1.30 9.11 -13.37
CA ARG A 197 2.27 8.50 -14.32
C ARG A 197 1.70 7.31 -15.07
N PHE A 198 0.82 6.54 -14.43
CA PHE A 198 0.15 5.38 -15.04
C PHE A 198 -1.23 5.72 -15.61
N ALA A 199 -1.67 6.96 -15.48
CA ALA A 199 -2.94 7.40 -16.04
C ALA A 199 -2.88 7.19 -17.55
N PRO A 200 -3.89 6.57 -18.16
CA PRO A 200 -3.90 6.32 -19.60
C PRO A 200 -3.79 7.67 -20.32
N SER A 201 -2.63 7.91 -20.93
CA SER A 201 -2.37 9.11 -21.74
C SER A 201 -3.25 9.19 -22.98
N ARG A 202 -3.96 8.11 -23.30
CA ARG A 202 -4.87 8.05 -24.43
C ARG A 202 -6.26 8.49 -23.98
N ALA A 203 -6.68 9.63 -24.50
CA ALA A 203 -8.09 9.99 -24.58
C ALA A 203 -8.89 8.75 -25.00
N SER A 204 -9.84 8.34 -24.16
CA SER A 204 -10.72 7.23 -24.48
C SER A 204 -11.51 7.60 -25.73
N ARG A 205 -11.17 6.97 -26.86
CA ARG A 205 -11.95 7.16 -28.09
C ARG A 205 -13.18 6.28 -27.98
N ARG A 206 -14.33 6.90 -27.69
CA ARG A 206 -15.62 6.20 -27.85
C ARG A 206 -15.79 5.92 -29.34
N MET A 207 -15.58 4.67 -29.73
CA MET A 207 -15.84 4.21 -31.09
C MET A 207 -17.26 3.65 -31.10
N ARG A 208 -18.18 4.39 -31.73
CA ARG A 208 -19.48 3.84 -32.10
C ARG A 208 -19.26 2.88 -33.25
N LEU A 209 -19.67 1.63 -33.07
CA LEU A 209 -19.46 0.55 -34.03
C LEU A 209 -20.81 -0.07 -34.31
N GLU A 210 -21.34 0.20 -35.50
CA GLU A 210 -22.51 -0.52 -35.98
C GLU A 210 -22.08 -1.87 -36.59
N ALA A 211 -22.98 -2.86 -36.54
CA ALA A 211 -22.67 -4.22 -36.99
C ALA A 211 -22.47 -4.29 -38.52
N GLU A 212 -23.19 -3.43 -39.25
CA GLU A 212 -23.14 -3.27 -40.70
C GLU A 212 -21.81 -2.73 -41.22
N ASP A 213 -21.10 -1.90 -40.45
CA ASP A 213 -19.87 -1.23 -40.90
C ASP A 213 -18.63 -2.14 -40.91
N ARG A 214 -18.64 -3.21 -40.11
CA ARG A 214 -17.45 -4.06 -39.92
C ARG A 214 -17.33 -5.22 -40.89
N ASN A 215 -18.38 -5.52 -41.65
CA ASN A 215 -18.34 -6.65 -42.55
C ASN A 215 -18.76 -6.24 -43.95
N ALA A 216 -17.81 -5.61 -44.66
CA ALA A 216 -17.96 -5.23 -46.07
C ALA A 216 -18.47 -6.40 -46.93
N ARG A 217 -18.15 -7.65 -46.56
CA ARG A 217 -18.68 -8.86 -47.20
C ARG A 217 -20.18 -9.06 -46.95
N ILE A 218 -20.67 -8.80 -45.72
CA ILE A 218 -22.12 -8.86 -45.42
C ILE A 218 -22.85 -7.70 -46.11
N ALA A 219 -22.30 -6.48 -46.08
CA ALA A 219 -22.90 -5.34 -46.75
C ALA A 219 -23.03 -5.58 -48.27
N GLN A 220 -21.97 -6.10 -48.90
CA GLN A 220 -22.01 -6.49 -50.31
C GLN A 220 -22.99 -7.64 -50.56
N SER A 221 -22.97 -8.69 -49.73
CA SER A 221 -23.90 -9.81 -49.87
C SER A 221 -25.37 -9.38 -49.74
N LEU A 222 -25.69 -8.44 -48.86
CA LEU A 222 -27.04 -7.89 -48.74
C LEU A 222 -27.42 -7.10 -49.99
N LYS A 223 -26.50 -6.28 -50.51
CA LYS A 223 -26.70 -5.53 -51.76
C LYS A 223 -26.96 -6.46 -52.95
N ASP A 224 -26.19 -7.53 -53.08
CA ASP A 224 -26.33 -8.50 -54.16
C ASP A 224 -27.69 -9.24 -54.09
N ARG A 225 -28.15 -9.57 -52.87
CA ARG A 225 -29.47 -10.19 -52.66
C ARG A 225 -30.64 -9.26 -52.97
N ILE A 226 -30.52 -7.97 -52.61
CA ILE A 226 -31.53 -6.96 -52.95
C ILE A 226 -31.60 -6.78 -54.47
N ASP A 227 -30.45 -6.65 -55.13
CA ASP A 227 -30.39 -6.53 -56.59
C ASP A 227 -30.97 -7.77 -57.29
N ALA A 228 -30.64 -8.98 -56.81
CA ALA A 228 -31.19 -10.21 -57.34
C ALA A 228 -32.72 -10.28 -57.18
N ARG A 229 -33.26 -9.88 -56.01
CA ARG A 229 -34.70 -9.79 -55.79
C ARG A 229 -35.36 -8.78 -56.74
N ASP A 230 -34.76 -7.60 -56.93
CA ASP A 230 -35.29 -6.58 -57.83
C ASP A 230 -35.32 -7.06 -59.29
N ARG A 231 -34.29 -7.78 -59.74
CA ARG A 231 -34.24 -8.40 -61.07
C ARG A 231 -35.29 -9.49 -61.22
N TYR A 232 -35.50 -10.30 -60.17
CA TYR A 232 -36.50 -11.37 -60.15
C TYR A 232 -37.91 -10.78 -60.31
N LEU A 233 -38.26 -9.77 -59.51
CA LEU A 233 -39.57 -9.12 -59.57
C LEU A 233 -39.85 -8.49 -60.95
N LYS A 234 -38.83 -7.91 -61.59
CA LYS A 234 -38.97 -7.36 -62.95
C LYS A 234 -39.19 -8.46 -63.98
N TRP A 235 -38.49 -9.58 -63.85
CA TRP A 235 -38.65 -10.72 -64.75
C TRP A 235 -40.04 -11.34 -64.62
N THR A 236 -40.48 -11.65 -63.39
CA THR A 236 -41.80 -12.24 -63.14
C THR A 236 -42.91 -11.33 -63.63
N ALA A 237 -42.82 -10.02 -63.39
CA ALA A 237 -43.78 -9.06 -63.92
C ALA A 237 -43.86 -9.07 -65.47
N GLY A 238 -42.73 -9.31 -66.15
CA GLY A 238 -42.70 -9.48 -67.60
C GLY A 238 -43.35 -10.79 -68.07
N VAL A 239 -43.15 -11.88 -67.34
CA VAL A 239 -43.82 -13.17 -67.59
C VAL A 239 -45.33 -13.04 -67.34
N ASP A 240 -45.73 -12.38 -66.26
CA ASP A 240 -47.14 -12.11 -65.92
C ASP A 240 -47.82 -11.28 -67.01
N ALA A 241 -47.16 -10.22 -67.48
CA ALA A 241 -47.67 -9.39 -68.57
C ALA A 241 -47.84 -10.19 -69.89
N ALA A 242 -46.96 -11.15 -70.16
CA ALA A 242 -47.11 -12.05 -71.30
C ALA A 242 -48.26 -13.06 -71.09
N ALA A 243 -48.42 -13.58 -69.88
CA ALA A 243 -49.48 -14.51 -69.52
C ALA A 243 -50.88 -13.89 -69.62
N LEU A 244 -51.02 -12.58 -69.41
CA LEU A 244 -52.29 -11.85 -69.53
C LEU A 244 -52.76 -11.63 -70.97
N LYS A 245 -51.93 -11.90 -71.98
CA LYS A 245 -52.33 -11.73 -73.39
C LYS A 245 -53.38 -12.79 -73.77
N PRO A 246 -54.44 -12.41 -74.52
CA PRO A 246 -55.52 -13.34 -74.87
C PRO A 246 -55.03 -14.55 -75.69
N GLU A 247 -53.99 -14.36 -76.50
CA GLU A 247 -53.34 -15.41 -77.30
C GLU A 247 -52.68 -16.52 -76.45
N ASN A 248 -52.35 -16.21 -75.18
CA ASN A 248 -51.66 -17.12 -74.27
C ASN A 248 -52.60 -17.78 -73.27
N ALA A 249 -53.89 -17.42 -73.25
CA ALA A 249 -54.84 -17.84 -72.23
C ALA A 249 -54.97 -19.37 -72.11
N GLU A 250 -55.08 -20.08 -73.24
CA GLU A 250 -55.21 -21.54 -73.25
C GLU A 250 -53.95 -22.23 -72.69
N THR A 251 -52.78 -21.74 -73.07
CA THR A 251 -51.49 -22.27 -72.60
C THR A 251 -51.28 -22.00 -71.11
N VAL A 252 -51.68 -20.82 -70.63
CA VAL A 252 -51.63 -20.46 -69.21
C VAL A 252 -52.55 -21.34 -68.38
N THR A 253 -53.79 -21.58 -68.83
CA THR A 253 -54.72 -22.50 -68.14
C THR A 253 -54.15 -23.91 -68.02
N ARG A 254 -53.53 -24.42 -69.10
CA ARG A 254 -52.87 -25.74 -69.10
C ARG A 254 -51.66 -25.81 -68.16
N ILE A 255 -50.90 -24.74 -68.05
CA ILE A 255 -49.73 -24.67 -67.15
C ILE A 255 -50.18 -24.61 -65.68
N LYS A 256 -51.28 -23.91 -65.39
CA LYS A 256 -51.83 -23.77 -64.03
C LYS A 256 -52.65 -24.97 -63.57
N GLU A 257 -52.95 -25.92 -64.45
CA GLU A 257 -53.77 -27.09 -64.11
C GLU A 257 -53.17 -27.91 -62.97
N GLY A 258 -53.90 -28.05 -61.87
CA GLY A 258 -53.45 -28.77 -60.67
C GLY A 258 -52.35 -28.08 -59.86
N LYS A 259 -52.04 -26.80 -60.12
CA LYS A 259 -51.05 -26.01 -59.37
C LYS A 259 -51.75 -24.99 -58.47
N LYS A 260 -51.13 -24.73 -57.30
CA LYS A 260 -51.70 -23.87 -56.25
C LYS A 260 -51.31 -22.40 -56.43
N ASP A 261 -50.20 -22.13 -57.11
CA ASP A 261 -49.58 -20.82 -57.26
C ASP A 261 -49.14 -20.55 -58.72
N ASP A 262 -48.91 -19.28 -59.01
CA ASP A 262 -48.54 -18.79 -60.34
C ASP A 262 -47.08 -19.06 -60.69
N THR A 263 -46.30 -19.57 -59.74
CA THR A 263 -44.88 -19.93 -59.90
C THR A 263 -44.64 -20.94 -61.03
N ALA A 264 -45.64 -21.77 -61.33
CA ALA A 264 -45.61 -22.69 -62.47
C ALA A 264 -45.43 -21.97 -63.82
N LEU A 265 -45.90 -20.72 -63.94
CA LEU A 265 -45.69 -19.89 -65.13
C LEU A 265 -44.21 -19.55 -65.33
N TYR A 266 -43.48 -19.28 -64.25
CA TYR A 266 -42.08 -18.90 -64.31
C TYR A 266 -41.19 -20.07 -64.71
N PHE A 267 -41.47 -21.29 -64.25
CA PHE A 267 -40.75 -22.50 -64.69
C PHE A 267 -41.08 -22.90 -66.13
N HIS A 268 -42.27 -22.56 -66.61
CA HIS A 268 -42.74 -22.87 -67.96
C HIS A 268 -42.78 -21.67 -68.90
N TRP A 269 -42.02 -20.61 -68.60
CA TRP A 269 -42.01 -19.34 -69.33
C TRP A 269 -41.82 -19.53 -70.85
N GLN A 270 -41.00 -20.50 -71.27
CA GLN A 270 -40.73 -20.82 -72.68
C GLN A 270 -41.98 -21.23 -73.47
N LYS A 271 -43.00 -21.76 -72.79
CA LYS A 271 -44.26 -22.15 -73.40
C LYS A 271 -45.21 -20.97 -73.59
N ILE A 272 -44.90 -19.79 -73.04
CA ILE A 272 -45.72 -18.59 -73.13
C ILE A 272 -45.12 -17.67 -74.19
N PRO A 273 -45.71 -17.57 -75.39
CA PRO A 273 -45.27 -16.65 -76.43
C PRO A 273 -45.07 -15.21 -75.93
N GLY A 274 -43.87 -14.67 -76.13
CA GLY A 274 -43.52 -13.30 -75.75
C GLY A 274 -43.16 -13.10 -74.27
N ALA A 275 -43.02 -14.17 -73.47
CA ALA A 275 -42.45 -14.09 -72.14
C ALA A 275 -40.91 -13.87 -72.22
N PRO A 276 -40.34 -12.97 -71.41
CA PRO A 276 -38.90 -12.72 -71.41
C PRO A 276 -38.10 -13.87 -70.80
N ALA A 277 -36.85 -14.05 -71.27
CA ALA A 277 -35.98 -15.08 -70.73
C ALA A 277 -35.36 -14.64 -69.38
N PRO A 278 -35.20 -15.54 -68.40
CA PRO A 278 -34.50 -15.23 -67.14
C PRO A 278 -33.08 -14.68 -67.37
N LYS A 279 -32.43 -15.12 -68.46
CA LYS A 279 -31.10 -14.67 -68.87
C LYS A 279 -31.03 -13.18 -69.18
N ASP A 280 -32.12 -12.60 -69.68
CA ASP A 280 -32.20 -11.16 -69.98
C ASP A 280 -32.17 -10.32 -68.69
N PHE A 281 -32.47 -10.94 -67.55
CA PHE A 281 -32.47 -10.34 -66.22
C PHE A 281 -31.28 -10.80 -65.37
N GLY A 282 -30.26 -11.42 -65.98
CA GLY A 282 -29.03 -11.83 -65.31
C GLY A 282 -29.14 -13.12 -64.49
N PHE A 283 -30.13 -13.99 -64.79
CA PHE A 283 -30.23 -15.32 -64.19
C PHE A 283 -29.72 -16.40 -65.16
N VAL A 284 -29.18 -17.51 -64.63
CA VAL A 284 -28.73 -18.64 -65.45
C VAL A 284 -29.92 -19.33 -66.14
N ASP A 285 -30.99 -19.56 -65.37
CA ASP A 285 -32.25 -20.15 -65.80
C ASP A 285 -33.39 -19.73 -64.84
N ALA A 286 -34.58 -20.31 -65.03
CA ALA A 286 -35.75 -20.02 -64.20
C ALA A 286 -35.64 -20.57 -62.78
N ILE A 287 -34.87 -21.63 -62.55
CA ILE A 287 -34.65 -22.22 -61.22
C ILE A 287 -33.70 -21.32 -60.43
N HIS A 288 -32.61 -20.90 -61.04
CA HIS A 288 -31.69 -19.93 -60.49
C HIS A 288 -32.37 -18.58 -60.21
N ALA A 289 -33.36 -18.18 -61.02
CA ALA A 289 -34.14 -16.98 -60.75
C ALA A 289 -34.99 -17.13 -59.48
N ASP A 290 -35.65 -18.28 -59.29
CA ASP A 290 -36.46 -18.59 -58.10
C ASP A 290 -35.61 -18.73 -56.82
N GLU A 291 -34.42 -19.34 -56.92
CA GLU A 291 -33.48 -19.50 -55.79
C GLU A 291 -32.89 -18.16 -55.30
N GLN A 292 -32.74 -17.19 -56.21
CA GLN A 292 -32.19 -15.87 -55.92
C GLN A 292 -33.28 -14.82 -55.61
N GLY A 293 -34.53 -15.14 -55.96
CA GLY A 293 -35.75 -14.37 -55.71
C GLY A 293 -36.27 -14.63 -54.33
#